data_AF-A0A091FC81-F1
#
_entry.id   AF-A0A091FC81-F1
#
_cell.length_a   1.000
_cell.length_b   1.000
_cell.length_c   1.000
_cell.angle_alpha   90.00
_cell.angle_beta   90.00
_cell.angle_gamma   90.00
#
_symmetry.space_group_name_H-M   'P 1'
#
loop_
_entity.id
_entity.type
_entity.pdbx_description
1 polymer ?
#
loop_
_entity_poly.entity_id
_entity_poly.type
_entity_poly.pdbx_seq_one_letter_code
_entity_poly.pdbx_strand_id
1 'polypeptide(L)'
;MALGGGAESSRDAFANGNRAENGEFGVMDVLQARYLAALIKDPEMYDRLNNRVLQMDPCKLGGGLCIVNELAKQKARYNLENKCRYMDCP
;
A
#
# COMPACT_ATOMS: atom_id res chain seq x y z
N MET A 1 0.45 12.44 25.47
CA MET A 1 -0.14 13.11 24.29
C MET A 1 0.06 12.20 23.10
N ALA A 2 -0.97 11.45 22.69
CA ALA A 2 -0.92 10.71 21.43
C ALA A 2 -1.03 11.74 20.30
N LEU A 3 -0.17 11.66 19.28
CA LEU A 3 -0.09 12.60 18.15
C LEU A 3 -1.33 12.53 17.20
N GLY A 4 -2.52 12.20 17.70
CA GLY A 4 -3.73 12.00 16.89
C GLY A 4 -3.65 10.82 15.90
N GLY A 5 -2.60 9.99 16.00
CA GLY A 5 -2.40 8.81 15.17
C GLY A 5 -3.20 7.60 15.64
N GLY A 6 -3.54 6.70 14.72
CA GLY A 6 -4.25 5.46 14.99
C GLY A 6 -4.59 4.71 13.70
N ALA A 7 -5.09 3.49 13.82
CA ALA A 7 -5.46 2.68 12.66
C ALA A 7 -6.57 3.35 11.83
N GLU A 8 -7.53 3.99 12.48
CA GLU A 8 -8.65 4.68 11.83
C GLU A 8 -8.18 5.90 11.04
N SER A 9 -7.46 6.84 11.67
CA SER A 9 -6.91 8.00 10.96
C SER A 9 -5.94 7.62 9.84
N SER A 10 -5.20 6.51 9.99
CA SER A 10 -4.37 5.96 8.92
C SER A 10 -5.20 5.41 7.76
N ARG A 11 -6.32 4.71 8.02
CA ARG A 11 -7.23 4.23 6.97
C ARG A 11 -7.69 5.38 6.09
N ASP A 12 -8.16 6.45 6.73
CA ASP A 12 -8.66 7.62 6.01
C ASP A 12 -7.56 8.32 5.21
N ALA A 13 -6.37 8.46 5.79
CA ALA A 13 -5.24 9.07 5.09
C ALA A 13 -4.85 8.30 3.82
N PHE A 14 -4.73 6.97 3.88
CA PHE A 14 -4.41 6.16 2.71
C PHE A 14 -5.53 6.17 1.67
N ALA A 15 -6.79 6.05 2.11
CA ALA A 15 -7.94 6.08 1.22
C ALA A 15 -8.08 7.42 0.49
N ASN A 16 -7.92 8.54 1.19
CA ASN A 16 -8.00 9.88 0.61
C ASN A 16 -6.82 10.15 -0.33
N GLY A 17 -5.61 9.73 0.06
CA GLY A 17 -4.41 9.86 -0.77
C GLY A 17 -4.52 9.14 -2.11
N ASN A 18 -5.08 7.92 -2.13
CA ASN A 18 -5.27 7.20 -3.40
C ASN A 18 -6.48 7.72 -4.19
N ARG A 19 -7.55 8.17 -3.52
CA ARG A 19 -8.74 8.74 -4.18
C ARG A 19 -8.41 9.99 -4.99
N ALA A 20 -7.49 10.84 -4.52
CA ALA A 20 -7.03 12.02 -5.25
C ALA A 20 -6.48 11.67 -6.65
N GLU A 21 -5.94 10.46 -6.80
CA GLU A 21 -5.36 9.95 -8.04
C GLU A 21 -6.24 8.86 -8.69
N ASN A 22 -7.55 8.86 -8.42
CA ASN A 22 -8.52 7.89 -8.96
C ASN A 22 -8.18 6.42 -8.68
N GLY A 23 -7.43 6.13 -7.60
CA GLY A 23 -7.02 4.77 -7.27
C GLY A 23 -5.77 4.29 -8.02
N GLU A 24 -5.13 5.16 -8.81
CA GLU A 24 -3.99 4.83 -9.67
C GLU A 24 -2.63 5.07 -8.99
N PHE A 25 -2.62 5.53 -7.74
CA PHE A 25 -1.39 5.81 -7.00
C PHE A 25 -0.96 4.61 -6.17
N GLY A 26 -0.30 3.64 -6.81
CA GLY A 26 0.07 2.36 -6.20
C GLY A 26 0.98 2.48 -4.98
N VAL A 27 1.66 3.62 -4.81
CA VAL A 27 2.42 3.92 -3.59
C VAL A 27 1.52 3.96 -2.36
N MET A 28 0.30 4.47 -2.46
CA MET A 28 -0.62 4.49 -1.32
C MET A 28 -1.02 3.07 -0.90
N ASP A 29 -1.37 2.21 -1.87
CA ASP A 29 -1.75 0.82 -1.61
C ASP A 29 -0.58 0.03 -1.00
N VAL A 30 0.65 0.20 -1.49
CA VAL A 30 1.82 -0.55 -0.96
C VAL A 30 2.21 -0.10 0.46
N LEU A 31 2.08 1.19 0.76
CA LEU A 31 2.35 1.73 2.10
C LEU A 31 1.23 1.35 3.07
N GLN A 32 -0.02 1.36 2.61
CA GLN A 32 -1.15 0.89 3.40
C GLN A 32 -1.00 -0.59 3.75
N ALA A 33 -0.58 -1.42 2.79
CA ALA A 33 -0.25 -2.81 3.05
C ALA A 33 0.86 -2.93 4.11
N ARG A 34 1.99 -2.26 3.91
CA ARG A 34 3.15 -2.41 4.81
C ARG A 34 2.89 -1.92 6.23
N TYR A 35 2.20 -0.79 6.39
CA TYR A 35 2.10 -0.14 7.70
C TYR A 35 0.76 -0.38 8.37
N LEU A 36 -0.34 -0.13 7.65
CA LEU A 36 -1.65 -0.23 8.27
C LEU A 36 -2.06 -1.70 8.44
N ALA A 37 -1.99 -2.51 7.38
CA ALA A 37 -2.39 -3.91 7.47
C ALA A 37 -1.57 -4.65 8.54
N ALA A 38 -0.26 -4.38 8.61
CA ALA A 38 0.62 -4.92 9.66
C ALA A 38 0.23 -4.46 11.07
N LEU A 39 -0.11 -3.17 11.23
CA LEU A 39 -0.54 -2.62 12.52
C LEU A 39 -1.83 -3.28 13.04
N ILE A 40 -2.80 -3.53 12.15
CA ILE A 40 -4.09 -4.13 12.51
C ILE A 40 -4.11 -5.66 12.40
N LYS A 41 -2.97 -6.27 12.05
CA LYS A 41 -2.82 -7.73 11.87
C LYS A 41 -3.82 -8.31 10.87
N ASP A 42 -3.98 -7.64 9.72
CA ASP A 42 -4.87 -8.07 8.62
C ASP A 42 -4.03 -8.62 7.45
N PRO A 43 -3.76 -9.94 7.42
CA PRO A 43 -2.93 -10.54 6.38
C PRO A 43 -3.62 -10.57 5.00
N GLU A 44 -4.96 -10.59 4.96
CA GLU A 44 -5.71 -10.59 3.71
C GLU A 44 -5.61 -9.21 3.03
N MET A 45 -5.75 -8.13 3.80
CA MET A 45 -5.56 -6.77 3.29
C MET A 45 -4.15 -6.56 2.77
N TYR A 46 -3.13 -7.10 3.46
CA TYR A 46 -1.75 -7.03 3.01
C TYR A 46 -1.54 -7.68 1.66
N ASP A 47 -2.01 -8.91 1.48
CA ASP A 47 -1.87 -9.63 0.21
C ASP A 47 -2.68 -8.97 -0.91
N ARG A 48 -3.93 -8.57 -0.63
CA ARG A 48 -4.82 -7.93 -1.61
C ARG A 48 -4.21 -6.65 -2.17
N LEU A 49 -3.71 -5.77 -1.29
CA LEU A 49 -3.14 -4.48 -1.71
C LEU A 49 -1.83 -4.65 -2.48
N ASN A 50 -0.92 -5.49 -2.00
CA ASN A 50 0.33 -5.74 -2.72
C ASN A 50 0.07 -6.38 -4.10
N ASN A 51 -0.81 -7.38 -4.19
CA ASN A 51 -1.15 -8.01 -5.47
C ASN A 51 -1.84 -7.05 -6.44
N ARG A 52 -2.74 -6.18 -5.95
CA ARG A 52 -3.33 -5.11 -6.76
C ARG A 52 -2.24 -4.25 -7.40
N VAL A 53 -1.26 -3.77 -6.62
CA VAL A 53 -0.15 -2.95 -7.13
C VAL A 53 0.65 -3.68 -8.21
N LEU A 54 0.88 -4.99 -8.07
CA LEU A 54 1.55 -5.79 -9.10
C LEU A 54 0.77 -5.87 -10.42
N GLN A 55 -0.56 -5.77 -10.37
CA GLN A 55 -1.43 -5.85 -11.53
C GLN A 55 -1.71 -4.48 -12.18
N MET A 56 -1.35 -3.37 -11.53
CA MET A 56 -1.58 -2.02 -12.08
C MET A 56 -0.77 -1.76 -13.35
N ASP A 57 -1.37 -0.98 -14.26
CA ASP A 57 -0.65 -0.30 -15.32
C ASP A 57 0.17 0.84 -14.71
N PRO A 58 1.52 0.79 -14.76
CA PRO A 58 2.36 1.80 -14.15
C PRO A 58 2.10 3.21 -14.69
N CYS A 59 1.77 3.33 -15.98
CA CYS A 59 1.64 4.63 -16.64
C CYS A 59 0.28 5.31 -16.45
N LYS A 60 -0.67 4.65 -15.78
CA LYS A 60 -2.02 5.16 -15.61
C LYS A 60 -2.16 6.30 -14.59
N LEU A 61 -1.19 6.46 -13.69
CA LEU A 61 -1.12 7.60 -12.75
C LEU A 61 -1.02 8.96 -13.46
N GLY A 62 -0.72 8.99 -14.77
CA GLY A 62 -0.66 10.22 -15.55
C GLY A 62 0.59 11.07 -15.25
N GLY A 63 0.69 12.24 -15.88
CA GLY A 63 1.74 13.23 -15.58
C GLY A 63 3.19 12.78 -15.83
N GLY A 64 3.42 11.70 -16.57
CA GLY A 64 4.76 11.12 -16.75
C GLY A 64 5.29 10.35 -15.53
N LEU A 65 4.42 10.04 -14.55
CA LEU A 65 4.81 9.40 -13.29
C LEU A 65 4.85 7.87 -13.34
N CYS A 66 5.02 7.26 -14.53
CA CYS A 66 5.08 5.80 -14.69
C CYS A 66 6.08 5.13 -13.73
N ILE A 67 7.23 5.78 -13.55
CA ILE A 67 8.32 5.30 -12.70
C ILE A 67 7.89 5.13 -11.24
N VAL A 68 6.94 5.94 -10.78
CA VAL A 68 6.47 5.90 -9.39
C VAL A 68 5.72 4.61 -9.11
N ASN A 69 4.85 4.18 -10.03
CA ASN A 69 4.15 2.90 -9.91
C ASN A 69 5.07 1.70 -10.19
N GLU A 70 6.10 1.85 -11.05
CA GLU A 70 7.13 0.81 -11.17
C GLU A 70 7.89 0.59 -9.85
N LEU A 71 8.23 1.68 -9.15
CA LEU A 71 8.82 1.59 -7.82
C LEU A 71 7.85 0.98 -6.80
N ALA A 72 6.56 1.31 -6.88
CA ALA A 72 5.54 0.69 -6.04
C ALA A 72 5.45 -0.82 -6.27
N LYS A 73 5.52 -1.28 -7.53
CA LYS A 73 5.57 -2.70 -7.89
C LYS A 73 6.78 -3.41 -7.29
N GLN A 74 7.97 -2.80 -7.33
CA GLN A 74 9.16 -3.36 -6.68
C GLN A 74 8.97 -3.49 -5.16
N LYS A 75 8.38 -2.48 -4.51
CA LYS A 75 8.07 -2.53 -3.07
C LYS A 75 7.02 -3.59 -2.74
N ALA A 76 6.02 -3.79 -3.62
CA ALA A 76 4.98 -4.79 -3.44
C ALA A 76 5.54 -6.22 -3.56
N ARG A 77 6.43 -6.49 -4.53
CA ARG A 77 7.18 -7.75 -4.61
C ARG A 77 7.96 -8.01 -3.32
N TYR A 78 8.75 -7.02 -2.89
CA TYR A 78 9.54 -7.14 -1.68
C TYR A 78 8.67 -7.40 -0.44
N ASN A 79 7.53 -6.73 -0.31
CA ASN A 79 6.57 -6.96 0.77
C ASN A 79 6.12 -8.43 0.81
N LEU A 80 5.68 -8.97 -0.33
CA LEU A 80 5.20 -10.35 -0.42
C LEU A 80 6.32 -11.37 -0.13
N GLU A 81 7.52 -11.17 -0.71
CA GLU A 81 8.70 -12.01 -0.46
C GLU A 81 9.15 -12.00 1.00
N ASN A 82 8.89 -10.89 1.71
CA ASN A 82 9.33 -10.69 3.10
C ASN A 82 8.14 -10.58 4.07
N LYS A 83 7.00 -11.22 3.75
CA LYS A 83 5.75 -11.09 4.52
C LYS A 83 5.96 -11.36 6.02
N CYS A 84 6.73 -12.37 6.38
CA CYS A 84 7.02 -12.72 7.79
C CYS A 84 7.80 -11.64 8.57
N ARG A 85 8.35 -10.61 7.91
CA ARG A 85 8.96 -9.47 8.59
C ARG A 85 7.93 -8.48 9.13
N TYR A 86 6.72 -8.50 8.57
CA TYR A 86 5.67 -7.51 8.82
C TYR A 86 4.40 -8.14 9.37
N MET A 87 4.17 -9.41 9.09
CA MET A 87 3.02 -10.19 9.51
C MET A 87 3.45 -11.41 10.28
N ASP A 88 2.57 -11.86 11.17
CA ASP A 88 2.75 -13.12 11.88
C ASP A 88 2.56 -14.24 10.84
N CYS A 89 3.60 -15.05 10.66
CA CYS A 89 3.54 -16.24 9.81
C CYS A 89 3.00 -17.42 10.64
N PRO A 90 2.24 -18.34 10.02
CA PRO A 90 1.88 -19.60 10.66
C PRO A 90 3.12 -20.42 11.04
#